data_AF-A0A659UG84-F1
#
_entry.id   AF-A0A659UG84-F1
#
_cell.length_a   1.000
_cell.length_b   1.000
_cell.length_c   1.000
_cell.angle_alpha   90.00
_cell.angle_beta   90.00
_cell.angle_gamma   90.00
#
_symmetry.space_group_name_H-M   'P 1'
#
loop_
_entity.id
_entity.type
_entity.pdbx_description
1 polymer ?
#
loop_
_entity_poly.entity_id
_entity_poly.type
_entity_poly.pdbx_seq_one_letter_code
_entity_poly.pdbx_strand_id
1 'polypeptide(L)'
;RAAILLKAADLIEARLEDIARLDSLESGKPITQARGEIGGAVDIWRYAASLARTLHGESYANLGDDMLGVVLREPVGVVSIITPWNFPFLIVSQKLP
;
A
#
# COMPACT_ATOMS: atom_id res chain seq x y z
N ARG A 1 3.54 -10.66 6.40
CA ARG A 1 3.45 -9.40 5.62
C ARG A 1 2.49 -8.41 6.27
N ALA A 2 1.20 -8.73 6.41
CA ALA A 2 0.18 -7.84 6.98
C ALA A 2 0.54 -7.15 8.31
N ALA A 3 1.14 -7.86 9.29
CA ALA A 3 1.51 -7.25 10.57
C ALA A 3 2.57 -6.13 10.43
N ILE A 4 3.50 -6.26 9.47
CA ILE A 4 4.50 -5.22 9.21
C ILE A 4 3.84 -4.00 8.56
N LEU A 5 2.91 -4.22 7.63
CA LEU A 5 2.15 -3.15 6.97
C LEU A 5 1.27 -2.38 7.97
N LEU A 6 0.60 -3.07 8.89
CA LEU A 6 -0.16 -2.44 9.97
C LEU A 6 0.73 -1.60 10.89
N LYS A 7 1.88 -2.17 11.31
CA LYS A 7 2.85 -1.42 12.12
C LYS A 7 3.37 -0.17 11.40
N ALA A 8 3.58 -0.25 10.08
CA ALA A 8 3.97 0.91 9.29
C ALA A 8 2.87 1.98 9.27
N ALA A 9 1.61 1.59 9.05
CA ALA A 9 0.46 2.49 9.11
C ALA A 9 0.37 3.21 10.47
N ASP A 10 0.52 2.47 11.58
CA ASP A 10 0.48 3.04 12.93
C ASP A 10 1.62 4.05 13.18
N LEU A 11 2.82 3.76 12.65
CA LEU A 11 3.96 4.68 12.75
C LEU A 11 3.79 5.94 11.90
N ILE A 12 3.16 5.83 10.72
CA ILE A 12 2.84 6.97 9.86
C ILE A 12 1.79 7.84 10.54
N GLU A 13 0.71 7.23 11.05
CA GLU A 13 -0.37 7.94 11.75
C GLU A 13 0.16 8.67 13.00
N ALA A 14 0.99 8.00 13.81
CA ALA A 14 1.61 8.59 14.98
C ALA A 14 2.51 9.80 14.66
N ARG A 15 3.00 9.92 13.42
CA ARG A 15 3.84 11.04 12.94
C ARG A 15 3.17 11.88 11.88
N LEU A 16 1.84 11.79 11.74
CA LEU A 16 1.11 12.42 10.65
C LEU A 16 1.40 13.91 10.53
N GLU A 17 1.39 14.64 11.65
CA GLU A 17 1.63 16.08 11.69
C GLU A 17 3.05 16.46 11.24
N ASP A 18 4.06 15.69 11.67
CA ASP A 18 5.45 15.94 11.27
C ASP A 18 5.66 15.67 9.78
N ILE A 19 5.09 14.58 9.27
CA ILE A 19 5.19 14.22 7.85
C ILE A 19 4.44 15.24 7.00
N ALA A 20 3.22 15.64 7.38
CA ALA A 20 2.44 16.63 6.67
C ALA A 20 3.12 18.00 6.64
N ARG A 21 3.80 18.39 7.73
CA ARG A 21 4.59 19.62 7.77
C ARG A 21 5.77 19.56 6.81
N LEU A 22 6.50 18.44 6.76
CA LEU A 22 7.61 18.26 5.83
C LEU A 22 7.14 18.27 4.37
N ASP A 23 6.07 17.53 4.06
CA ASP A 23 5.47 17.47 2.72
C ASP A 23 4.97 18.86 2.27
N SER A 24 4.35 19.63 3.16
CA SER A 24 3.95 21.02 2.88
C SER A 24 5.16 21.93 2.61
N LEU A 25 6.24 21.78 3.37
CA LEU A 25 7.46 22.59 3.19
C LEU A 25 8.20 22.26 1.90
N GLU A 26 8.25 21.00 1.49
CA GLU A 26 8.97 20.60 0.27
C GLU A 26 8.19 20.90 -1.02
N SER A 27 6.85 20.72 -0.99
CA SER A 27 6.01 20.80 -2.18
C SER A 27 5.24 22.13 -2.29
N GLY A 28 5.19 22.92 -1.23
CA GLY A 28 4.48 24.20 -1.19
C GLY A 28 2.96 24.09 -1.08
N LYS A 29 2.41 22.87 -0.90
CA LYS A 29 0.95 22.66 -0.77
C LYS A 29 0.44 23.16 0.59
N PRO A 30 -0.84 23.59 0.71
CA PRO A 30 -1.44 23.94 1.99
C PRO A 30 -1.34 22.78 3.00
N ILE A 31 -1.04 23.10 4.27
CA ILE A 31 -0.90 22.09 5.33
C ILE A 31 -2.17 21.23 5.50
N THR A 32 -3.35 21.79 5.25
CA THR A 32 -4.62 21.05 5.29
C THR A 32 -4.69 19.97 4.21
N GLN A 33 -4.16 20.26 3.02
CA GLN A 33 -4.05 19.28 1.94
C GLN A 33 -3.03 18.19 2.30
N ALA A 34 -1.83 18.57 2.75
CA ALA A 34 -0.79 17.61 3.15
C ALA A 34 -1.30 16.65 4.25
N ARG A 35 -2.00 17.14 5.27
CA ARG A 35 -2.61 16.27 6.31
C ARG A 35 -3.59 15.26 5.73
N GLY A 36 -4.45 15.70 4.80
CA GLY A 36 -5.38 14.81 4.11
C GLY A 36 -4.65 13.73 3.30
N GLU A 37 -3.56 14.08 2.63
CA GLU A 37 -2.73 13.14 1.88
C GLU A 37 -2.05 12.11 2.78
N ILE A 38 -1.49 12.52 3.93
CA ILE A 38 -0.87 11.59 4.88
C ILE A 38 -1.93 10.69 5.53
N GLY A 39 -3.10 11.23 5.87
CA GLY A 39 -4.23 10.42 6.34
C GLY A 39 -4.66 9.37 5.31
N GLY A 40 -4.83 9.78 4.05
CA GLY A 40 -5.13 8.85 2.96
C GLY A 40 -4.03 7.82 2.72
N ALA A 41 -2.76 8.19 2.93
CA ALA A 41 -1.66 7.23 2.91
C ALA A 41 -1.83 6.16 4.00
N VAL A 42 -2.09 6.55 5.26
CA VAL A 42 -2.35 5.59 6.36
C VAL A 42 -3.43 4.57 5.97
N ASP A 43 -4.53 5.02 5.37
CA ASP A 43 -5.62 4.15 4.91
C ASP A 43 -5.16 3.16 3.83
N ILE A 44 -4.32 3.59 2.89
CA ILE A 44 -3.76 2.70 1.85
C ILE A 44 -2.91 1.59 2.49
N TRP A 45 -2.07 1.92 3.47
CA TRP A 45 -1.24 0.92 4.16
C TRP A 45 -2.11 -0.10 4.93
N ARG A 46 -3.18 0.35 5.58
CA ARG A 46 -4.16 -0.52 6.26
C ARG A 46 -4.92 -1.41 5.28
N TYR A 47 -5.32 -0.85 4.14
CA TYR A 47 -5.98 -1.59 3.07
C TYR A 47 -5.06 -2.67 2.47
N ALA A 48 -3.81 -2.33 2.15
CA ALA A 48 -2.81 -3.28 1.66
C ALA A 48 -2.55 -4.42 2.67
N ALA A 49 -2.53 -4.11 3.98
CA ALA A 49 -2.41 -5.15 5.01
C ALA A 49 -3.57 -6.16 4.99
N SER A 50 -4.78 -5.69 4.64
CA SER A 50 -5.97 -6.53 4.50
C SER A 50 -5.86 -7.42 3.26
N LEU A 51 -5.45 -6.84 2.11
CA LEU A 51 -5.18 -7.59 0.88
C LEU A 51 -4.10 -8.67 1.07
N ALA A 52 -3.06 -8.38 1.85
CA ALA A 52 -2.01 -9.34 2.16
C ALA A 52 -2.49 -10.55 2.97
N ARG A 53 -3.68 -10.49 3.58
CA ARG A 53 -4.33 -11.62 4.27
C ARG A 53 -5.36 -12.34 3.40
N THR A 54 -5.96 -11.65 2.44
CA THR A 54 -7.09 -12.17 1.65
C THR A 54 -6.73 -12.55 0.22
N LEU A 55 -5.47 -12.35 -0.19
CA LEU A 55 -4.97 -12.81 -1.48
C LEU A 55 -5.08 -14.35 -1.56
N HIS A 56 -5.84 -14.82 -2.54
CA HIS A 56 -6.05 -16.24 -2.80
C HIS A 56 -5.77 -16.57 -4.27
N GLY A 57 -5.44 -17.84 -4.50
CA GLY A 57 -5.42 -18.44 -5.83
C GLY A 57 -6.81 -18.90 -6.25
N GLU A 58 -6.87 -19.58 -7.38
CA GLU A 58 -8.13 -20.14 -7.92
C GLU A 58 -7.96 -21.65 -8.09
N SER A 59 -9.06 -22.40 -7.96
CA SER A 59 -9.09 -23.85 -8.15
C SER A 59 -10.21 -24.25 -9.10
N TYR A 60 -9.91 -25.14 -10.05
CA TYR A 60 -10.81 -25.57 -11.12
C TYR A 60 -10.93 -27.08 -11.13
N ALA A 61 -12.16 -27.60 -10.97
CA ALA A 61 -12.46 -29.03 -10.96
C ALA A 61 -13.22 -29.49 -12.22
N ASN A 62 -13.39 -28.62 -13.21
CA ASN A 62 -14.12 -28.89 -14.46
C ASN A 62 -13.19 -29.26 -15.63
N LEU A 63 -12.02 -29.84 -15.34
CA LEU A 63 -10.99 -30.19 -16.33
C LEU A 63 -11.00 -31.67 -16.74
N GLY A 64 -11.87 -32.48 -16.14
CA GLY A 64 -11.96 -33.94 -16.28
C GLY A 64 -12.01 -34.63 -14.93
N ASP A 65 -12.56 -35.84 -14.87
CA ASP A 65 -12.91 -36.53 -13.61
C ASP A 65 -11.71 -36.78 -12.67
N ASP A 66 -10.50 -36.86 -13.23
CA ASP A 66 -9.25 -37.10 -12.48
C ASP A 66 -8.28 -35.89 -12.51
N MET A 67 -8.78 -34.67 -12.76
CA MET A 67 -7.95 -33.48 -12.96
C MET A 67 -8.33 -32.33 -12.01
N LEU A 68 -7.32 -31.73 -11.36
CA LEU A 68 -7.45 -30.51 -10.55
C LEU A 68 -6.52 -29.43 -11.10
N GLY A 69 -7.09 -28.28 -11.48
CA GLY A 69 -6.33 -27.09 -11.85
C GLY A 69 -6.20 -26.15 -10.64
N VAL A 70 -4.99 -25.63 -10.41
CA VAL A 70 -4.73 -24.62 -9.36
C VAL A 70 -3.95 -23.46 -9.97
N VAL A 71 -4.41 -22.24 -9.71
CA VAL A 71 -3.71 -21.00 -10.07
C VAL A 71 -3.15 -20.38 -8.81
N LEU A 72 -1.83 -20.20 -8.77
CA LEU A 72 -1.13 -19.56 -7.65
C LEU A 72 -0.83 -18.09 -7.96
N ARG A 73 -0.80 -17.26 -6.91
CA ARG A 73 -0.39 -15.86 -6.98
C ARG A 73 0.91 -15.70 -6.20
N GLU A 74 2.01 -15.47 -6.91
CA GLU A 74 3.34 -15.31 -6.31
C GLU A 74 3.87 -13.89 -6.51
N PRO A 75 4.74 -13.39 -5.61
CA PRO A 75 5.40 -12.11 -5.81
C PRO A 75 6.25 -12.10 -7.08
N VAL A 76 6.19 -11.01 -7.84
CA VAL A 76 7.00 -10.85 -9.07
C VAL A 76 8.51 -10.77 -8.80
N GLY A 77 8.91 -10.44 -7.56
CA GLY A 77 10.30 -10.31 -7.15
C GLY A 77 10.68 -8.87 -6.82
N VAL A 78 11.86 -8.44 -7.24
CA VAL A 78 12.37 -7.08 -7.00
C VAL A 78 11.69 -6.08 -7.92
N VAL A 79 11.22 -4.96 -7.36
CA VAL A 79 10.52 -3.90 -8.09
C VAL A 79 11.22 -2.56 -7.87
N SER A 80 11.35 -1.76 -8.93
CA SER A 80 11.80 -0.36 -8.86
C SER A 80 10.60 0.58 -8.82
N ILE A 81 10.65 1.61 -7.97
CA ILE A 81 9.59 2.60 -7.79
C ILE A 81 10.18 3.99 -8.00
N ILE A 82 9.63 4.74 -8.96
CA ILE A 82 9.98 6.14 -9.24
C ILE A 82 8.69 6.96 -9.08
N THR A 83 8.72 7.98 -8.21
CA THR A 83 7.54 8.78 -7.85
C THR A 83 7.74 10.26 -8.21
N PRO A 84 6.68 10.98 -8.64
CA PRO A 84 6.75 12.40 -8.94
C PRO A 84 6.70 13.26 -7.67
N TRP A 85 6.95 14.56 -7.83
CA TRP A 85 7.11 15.54 -6.74
C TRP A 85 5.79 16.12 -6.19
N ASN A 86 4.68 15.99 -6.90
CA ASN A 86 3.43 16.68 -6.55
C ASN A 86 2.68 16.05 -5.37
N PHE A 87 2.79 14.72 -5.20
CA PHE A 87 2.18 13.96 -4.11
C PHE A 87 3.20 12.93 -3.57
N PRO A 88 4.33 13.37 -3.03
CA PRO A 88 5.51 12.52 -2.86
C PRO A 88 5.23 11.36 -1.89
N PHE A 89 4.62 11.63 -0.74
CA PHE A 89 4.31 10.58 0.25
C PHE A 89 3.11 9.71 -0.13
N LEU A 90 2.09 10.32 -0.75
CA LEU A 90 0.88 9.59 -1.14
C LEU A 90 1.16 8.61 -2.29
N ILE A 91 1.90 9.03 -3.33
CA ILE A 91 2.17 8.16 -4.49
C ILE A 91 3.10 7.00 -4.13
N VAL A 92 4.10 7.20 -3.27
CA VAL A 92 4.91 6.06 -2.80
C VAL A 92 4.05 5.07 -2.00
N SER A 93 3.11 5.57 -1.21
CA SER A 93 2.16 4.74 -0.45
C SER A 93 1.19 3.96 -1.34
N GLN A 94 0.95 4.37 -2.59
CA GLN A 94 0.16 3.61 -3.57
C GLN A 94 0.93 2.47 -4.24
N LYS A 95 2.25 2.39 -4.07
CA LYS A 95 3.12 1.46 -4.82
C LYS A 95 3.91 0.51 -3.92
N LEU A 96 4.33 0.99 -2.76
CA LEU A 96 5.24 0.26 -1.87
C LEU A 96 4.57 -0.83 -1.00
N PRO A 97 3.42 -0.59 -0.33
CA PRO A 97 2.80 -1.61 0.52
C PRO A 97 2.14 -2.74 -0.28
#